data_AF-A0A257PI88-F1
#
_entry.id   AF-A0A257PI88-F1
#
_cell.length_a   1.000
_cell.length_b   1.000
_cell.length_c   1.000
_cell.angle_alpha   90.00
_cell.angle_beta   90.00
_cell.angle_gamma   90.00
#
_symmetry.space_group_name_H-M   'P 1'
#
loop_
_entity.id
_entity.type
_entity.pdbx_description
1 polymer ?
#
loop_
_entity_poly.entity_id
_entity_poly.type
_entity_poly.pdbx_seq_one_letter_code
_entity_poly.pdbx_strand_id
1 'polypeptide(L)'
;MRVFLHNYIAQPETPYSINALTDFTAVESAAAFFAPYDARPASAFSTADVQRLRPRVHADLMRLHEDLVFIKTHNAALKIHDVELCTTAVSAGAVYIVRDPRDVAVSYARYTGQSVDQTIAFMGKRGAANRGTDTQVFEYLSSWSAHVQSWIMRPKSFVAR
;
A
#
# COMPACT_ATOMS: atom_id res chain seq x y z
N MET A 1 1.61 -12.96 -4.28
CA MET A 1 2.92 -12.39 -3.93
C MET A 1 3.34 -12.72 -2.49
N ARG A 2 2.65 -12.24 -1.45
CA ARG A 2 3.06 -12.47 -0.04
C ARG A 2 3.31 -13.96 0.26
N VAL A 3 2.40 -14.84 -0.15
CA VAL A 3 2.57 -16.31 -0.04
C VAL A 3 3.82 -16.84 -0.73
N PHE A 4 4.23 -16.26 -1.86
CA PHE A 4 5.48 -16.65 -2.53
C PHE A 4 6.69 -16.25 -1.70
N LEU A 5 6.71 -15.02 -1.14
CA LEU A 5 7.79 -14.58 -0.25
C LEU A 5 7.91 -15.47 0.97
N HIS A 6 6.79 -15.85 1.59
CA HIS A 6 6.79 -16.75 2.75
C HIS A 6 7.41 -18.09 2.42
N ASN A 7 6.99 -18.74 1.34
CA ASN A 7 7.56 -20.03 0.94
C ASN A 7 9.04 -19.90 0.52
N TYR A 8 9.41 -18.82 -0.15
CA TYR A 8 10.77 -18.59 -0.62
C TYR A 8 11.76 -18.31 0.54
N ILE A 9 11.34 -17.53 1.53
CA ILE A 9 12.18 -17.12 2.67
C ILE A 9 12.22 -18.19 3.76
N ALA A 10 11.05 -18.68 4.19
CA ALA A 10 10.98 -19.62 5.31
C ALA A 10 11.31 -21.07 4.91
N GLN A 11 11.27 -21.38 3.61
CA GLN A 11 11.52 -22.72 3.04
C GLN A 11 10.88 -23.86 3.86
N PRO A 12 9.57 -23.77 4.17
CA PRO A 12 8.90 -24.76 5.00
C PRO A 12 8.77 -26.11 4.26
N GLU A 13 8.73 -27.21 5.02
CA GLU A 13 8.48 -28.56 4.49
C GLU A 13 7.11 -28.70 3.81
N THR A 14 6.14 -27.86 4.19
CA THR A 14 4.80 -27.82 3.59
C THR A 14 4.43 -26.41 3.13
N PRO A 15 3.59 -26.27 2.08
CA PRO A 15 3.24 -24.95 1.56
C PRO A 15 2.64 -24.02 2.62
N TYR A 16 3.14 -22.79 2.68
CA TYR A 16 2.67 -21.79 3.63
C TYR A 16 1.18 -21.45 3.42
N SER A 17 0.43 -21.37 4.51
CA SER A 17 -1.01 -21.05 4.47
C SER A 17 -1.26 -19.60 4.07
N ILE A 18 -2.25 -19.37 3.18
CA ILE A 18 -2.69 -18.02 2.81
C ILE A 18 -3.32 -17.25 3.98
N ASN A 19 -3.73 -17.95 5.04
CA ASN A 19 -4.31 -17.34 6.23
C ASN A 19 -3.26 -16.95 7.28
N ALA A 20 -2.00 -17.37 7.10
CA ALA A 20 -0.89 -17.10 8.02
C ALA A 20 0.08 -16.02 7.48
N LEU A 21 -0.35 -15.21 6.50
CA LEU A 21 0.55 -14.27 5.82
C LEU A 21 1.04 -13.11 6.71
N THR A 22 0.48 -12.94 7.91
CA THR A 22 0.91 -11.90 8.85
C THR A 22 2.20 -12.22 9.58
N ASP A 23 2.69 -13.46 9.51
CA ASP A 23 3.85 -13.92 10.30
C ASP A 23 5.15 -13.20 9.91
N PHE A 24 5.32 -12.87 8.62
CA PHE A 24 6.52 -12.16 8.13
C PHE A 24 6.22 -10.93 7.28
N THR A 25 4.95 -10.66 6.99
CA THR A 25 4.57 -9.52 6.15
C THR A 25 3.40 -8.77 6.73
N ALA A 26 3.44 -7.44 6.68
CA ALA A 26 2.34 -6.58 7.11
C ALA A 26 1.72 -5.83 5.93
N VAL A 27 0.54 -5.28 6.16
CA VAL A 27 -0.13 -4.37 5.23
C VAL A 27 -0.09 -2.99 5.87
N GLU A 28 0.59 -2.04 5.22
CA GLU A 28 0.82 -0.71 5.82
C GLU A 28 -0.48 0.02 6.14
N SER A 29 -1.52 -0.19 5.33
CA SER A 29 -2.81 0.47 5.49
C SER A 29 -3.68 -0.11 6.60
N ALA A 30 -3.25 -1.14 7.34
CA ALA A 30 -4.06 -1.68 8.42
C ALA A 30 -4.23 -0.67 9.57
N ALA A 31 -5.47 -0.38 9.95
CA ALA A 31 -5.82 0.61 10.99
C ALA A 31 -5.18 0.30 12.34
N ALA A 32 -4.94 -0.98 12.65
CA ALA A 32 -4.32 -1.45 13.88
C ALA A 32 -2.94 -0.79 14.15
N PHE A 33 -2.19 -0.43 13.11
CA PHE A 33 -0.89 0.23 13.29
C PHE A 33 -0.99 1.73 13.61
N PHE A 34 -2.15 2.34 13.37
CA PHE A 34 -2.40 3.75 13.66
C PHE A 34 -3.09 3.96 15.02
N ALA A 35 -3.83 2.96 15.50
CA ALA A 35 -4.57 3.01 16.77
C ALA A 35 -3.73 3.37 18.01
N PRO A 36 -2.45 2.98 18.14
CA PRO A 36 -1.61 3.42 19.26
C PRO A 36 -1.37 4.94 19.31
N TYR A 37 -1.63 5.64 18.21
CA TYR A 37 -1.32 7.06 18.05
C TYR A 37 -2.51 7.99 18.10
N ASP A 38 -3.71 7.45 17.89
CA ASP A 38 -4.96 8.19 17.89
C ASP A 38 -6.10 7.22 18.22
N ALA A 39 -6.86 7.53 19.26
CA ALA A 39 -7.92 6.67 19.77
C ALA A 39 -9.22 6.74 18.95
N ARG A 40 -9.33 7.71 18.02
CA ARG A 40 -10.50 7.77 17.11
C ARG A 40 -10.51 6.55 16.20
N PRO A 41 -11.70 6.06 15.77
CA PRO A 41 -11.77 5.01 14.75
C PRO A 41 -11.09 5.48 13.45
N ALA A 42 -10.45 4.56 12.73
CA ALA A 42 -9.70 4.90 11.52
C ALA A 42 -10.58 5.50 10.41
N SER A 43 -11.89 5.18 10.38
CA SER A 43 -12.85 5.83 9.48
C SER A 43 -13.03 7.33 9.74
N ALA A 44 -12.70 7.82 10.93
CA ALA A 44 -12.75 9.23 11.30
C ALA A 44 -11.45 9.99 10.98
N PHE A 45 -10.41 9.31 10.52
CA PHE A 45 -9.17 9.98 10.13
C PHE A 45 -9.32 10.70 8.80
N SER A 46 -8.87 11.95 8.76
CA SER A 46 -8.64 12.64 7.50
C SER A 46 -7.41 12.07 6.78
N THR A 47 -7.27 12.38 5.49
CA THR A 47 -6.03 12.02 4.76
C THR A 47 -4.80 12.68 5.38
N ALA A 48 -4.93 13.90 5.92
CA ALA A 48 -3.85 14.59 6.61
C ALA A 48 -3.46 13.90 7.93
N ASP A 49 -4.45 13.41 8.69
CA ASP A 49 -4.21 12.66 9.93
C ASP A 49 -3.34 11.43 9.68
N VAL A 50 -3.78 10.59 8.73
CA VAL A 50 -3.06 9.36 8.37
C VAL A 50 -1.66 9.68 7.84
N GLN A 51 -1.53 10.68 6.96
CA GLN A 51 -0.22 11.06 6.43
C GLN A 51 0.75 11.54 7.51
N ARG A 52 0.28 12.37 8.44
CA ARG A 52 1.12 12.84 9.57
C ARG A 52 1.65 11.67 10.42
N LEU A 53 0.84 10.63 10.60
CA LEU A 53 1.21 9.46 11.41
C LEU A 53 2.10 8.47 10.66
N ARG A 54 2.00 8.43 9.33
CA ARG A 54 2.59 7.40 8.48
C ARG A 54 4.11 7.20 8.66
N PRO A 55 4.96 8.23 8.79
CA PRO A 55 6.40 8.03 9.00
C PRO A 55 6.72 7.26 10.28
N ARG A 56 5.98 7.54 11.36
CA ARG A 56 6.17 6.86 12.63
C ARG A 56 5.62 5.44 12.58
N VAL A 57 4.45 5.24 11.98
CA VAL A 57 3.90 3.89 11.72
C VAL A 57 4.87 3.03 10.92
N HIS A 58 5.45 3.57 9.84
CA HIS A 58 6.46 2.85 9.06
C HIS A 58 7.70 2.50 9.90
N ALA A 59 8.17 3.41 10.77
CA ALA A 59 9.31 3.13 11.64
C ALA A 59 9.02 1.99 12.64
N ASP A 60 7.80 1.90 13.16
CA ASP A 60 7.42 0.79 14.05
C ASP A 60 7.24 -0.53 13.29
N LEU A 61 6.70 -0.47 12.07
CA LEU A 61 6.57 -1.64 11.21
C LEU A 61 7.93 -2.32 10.96
N MET A 62 9.03 -1.55 10.91
CA MET A 62 10.37 -2.11 10.78
C MET A 62 10.85 -2.86 12.02
N ARG A 63 10.14 -2.75 13.15
CA ARG A 63 10.45 -3.47 14.39
C ARG A 63 9.66 -4.77 14.54
N LEU A 64 8.80 -5.10 13.57
CA LEU A 64 8.03 -6.35 13.61
C LEU A 64 8.91 -7.61 13.49
N HIS A 65 10.11 -7.48 12.94
CA HIS A 65 11.07 -8.57 12.81
C HIS A 65 12.50 -8.01 12.92
N GLU A 66 13.44 -8.81 13.40
CA GLU A 66 14.83 -8.37 13.65
C GLU A 66 15.63 -8.11 12.36
N ASP A 67 15.25 -8.76 11.25
CA ASP A 67 15.91 -8.65 9.95
C ASP A 67 15.11 -7.79 8.95
N LEU A 68 14.53 -8.43 7.92
CA LEU A 68 13.78 -7.77 6.85
C LEU A 68 12.28 -7.91 7.10
N VAL A 69 11.56 -6.78 7.05
CA VAL A 69 10.09 -6.76 7.08
C VAL A 69 9.54 -6.43 5.70
N PHE A 70 8.74 -7.32 5.13
CA PHE A 70 8.05 -7.06 3.87
C PHE A 70 6.70 -6.39 4.12
N ILE A 71 6.58 -5.15 3.67
CA ILE A 71 5.34 -4.37 3.77
C ILE A 71 4.64 -4.33 2.42
N LYS A 72 3.39 -4.81 2.38
CA LYS A 72 2.51 -4.63 1.23
C LYS A 72 1.84 -3.25 1.32
N THR A 73 1.80 -2.54 0.20
CA THR A 73 1.06 -1.28 0.04
C THR A 73 0.43 -1.21 -1.35
N HIS A 74 -0.68 -0.47 -1.50
CA HIS A 74 -1.16 -0.03 -2.82
C HIS A 74 -0.86 1.45 -3.10
N ASN A 75 -0.19 2.17 -2.19
CA ASN A 75 0.07 3.58 -2.44
C ASN A 75 0.99 3.77 -3.65
N ALA A 76 0.79 4.87 -4.37
CA ALA A 76 1.81 5.39 -5.27
C ALA A 76 3.05 5.83 -4.47
N ALA A 77 4.23 5.82 -5.09
CA ALA A 77 5.45 6.36 -4.51
C ALA A 77 5.53 7.89 -4.70
N LEU A 78 4.55 8.60 -4.12
CA LEU A 78 4.40 10.06 -4.19
C LEU A 78 4.43 10.70 -2.79
N LYS A 79 4.44 12.02 -2.77
CA LYS A 79 4.19 12.83 -1.57
C LYS A 79 2.81 13.45 -1.63
N ILE A 80 2.10 13.45 -0.51
CA ILE A 80 0.88 14.22 -0.29
C ILE A 80 0.91 14.77 1.14
N HIS A 81 0.36 15.98 1.34
CA HIS A 81 0.51 16.72 2.61
C HIS A 81 1.98 16.89 3.03
N ASP A 82 2.86 17.02 2.04
CA ASP A 82 4.33 17.04 2.18
C ASP A 82 4.96 15.79 2.85
N VAL A 83 4.18 14.73 3.02
CA VAL A 83 4.65 13.45 3.59
C VAL A 83 4.69 12.38 2.50
N GLU A 84 5.78 11.62 2.48
CA GLU A 84 5.91 10.46 1.60
C GLU A 84 4.86 9.40 1.94
N LEU A 85 4.15 8.93 0.91
CA LEU A 85 3.25 7.79 1.05
C LEU A 85 3.98 6.51 1.43
N CYS A 86 5.27 6.39 1.10
CA CYS A 86 6.16 5.32 1.52
C CYS A 86 7.45 5.97 2.06
N THR A 87 7.71 5.82 3.35
CA THR A 87 8.81 6.55 4.03
C THR A 87 10.16 5.97 3.63
N THR A 88 10.85 6.68 2.75
CA THR A 88 12.13 6.21 2.16
C THR A 88 13.24 6.11 3.19
N ALA A 89 13.22 6.95 4.22
CA ALA A 89 14.23 6.96 5.29
C ALA A 89 14.34 5.66 6.09
N VAL A 90 13.28 4.83 6.11
CA VAL A 90 13.26 3.53 6.79
C VAL A 90 13.03 2.35 5.82
N SER A 91 13.08 2.60 4.51
CA SER A 91 12.83 1.58 3.49
C SER A 91 14.13 1.20 2.76
N ALA A 92 14.55 -0.06 2.88
CA ALA A 92 15.73 -0.56 2.16
C ALA A 92 15.54 -0.64 0.63
N GLY A 93 14.30 -0.84 0.17
CA GLY A 93 13.99 -0.98 -1.25
C GLY A 93 12.51 -1.31 -1.50
N ALA A 94 12.18 -1.59 -2.76
CA ALA A 94 10.83 -1.98 -3.15
C ALA A 94 10.87 -3.02 -4.29
N VAL A 95 9.94 -3.97 -4.24
CA VAL A 95 9.62 -4.88 -5.35
C VAL A 95 8.30 -4.41 -5.96
N TYR A 96 8.36 -3.90 -7.18
CA TYR A 96 7.17 -3.38 -7.87
C TYR A 96 6.65 -4.39 -8.90
N ILE A 97 5.41 -4.84 -8.72
CA ILE A 97 4.75 -5.77 -9.64
C ILE A 97 3.81 -4.99 -10.54
N VAL A 98 4.07 -5.03 -11.83
CA VAL A 98 3.21 -4.43 -12.86
C VAL A 98 2.50 -5.53 -13.64
N ARG A 99 1.24 -5.29 -13.99
CA ARG A 99 0.41 -6.17 -14.82
C ARG A 99 -0.15 -5.36 -15.99
N ASP A 100 -0.56 -6.02 -17.06
CA ASP A 100 -1.33 -5.36 -18.12
C ASP A 100 -2.56 -4.63 -17.54
N PRO A 101 -2.74 -3.32 -17.79
CA PRO A 101 -3.86 -2.57 -17.21
C PRO A 101 -5.23 -3.08 -17.66
N ARG A 102 -5.34 -3.75 -18.82
CA ARG A 102 -6.60 -4.33 -19.31
C ARG A 102 -7.06 -5.46 -18.41
N ASP A 103 -6.12 -6.31 -18.02
CA ASP A 103 -6.37 -7.40 -17.09
C ASP A 103 -6.70 -6.89 -15.68
N VAL A 104 -6.00 -5.85 -15.24
CA VAL A 104 -6.25 -5.22 -13.94
C VAL A 104 -7.67 -4.66 -13.90
N ALA A 105 -8.11 -3.95 -14.95
CA ALA A 105 -9.46 -3.40 -15.02
C ALA A 105 -10.55 -4.48 -14.88
N VAL A 106 -10.45 -5.59 -15.62
CA VAL A 106 -11.43 -6.68 -15.55
C VAL A 106 -11.40 -7.38 -14.19
N SER A 107 -10.21 -7.63 -13.64
CA SER A 107 -10.06 -8.25 -12.32
C SER A 107 -10.59 -7.37 -11.20
N TYR A 108 -10.32 -6.07 -11.26
CA TYR A 108 -10.70 -5.12 -10.22
C TYR A 108 -12.20 -4.85 -10.24
N ALA A 109 -12.80 -4.68 -11.43
CA ALA A 109 -14.24 -4.55 -11.62
C ALA A 109 -15.01 -5.71 -10.95
N ARG A 110 -14.56 -6.96 -11.16
CA ARG A 110 -15.13 -8.14 -10.51
C ARG A 110 -14.98 -8.12 -8.99
N TYR A 111 -13.80 -7.72 -8.50
CA TYR A 111 -13.53 -7.66 -7.07
C TYR A 111 -14.38 -6.62 -6.33
N THR A 112 -14.61 -5.45 -6.94
CA THR A 112 -15.40 -4.37 -6.32
C THR A 112 -16.88 -4.38 -6.68
N GLY A 113 -17.32 -5.28 -7.57
CA GLY A 113 -18.69 -5.29 -8.10
C GLY A 113 -19.04 -4.07 -8.94
N GLN A 114 -18.05 -3.37 -9.51
CA GLN A 114 -18.25 -2.21 -10.39
C GLN A 114 -18.25 -2.63 -11.86
N SER A 115 -18.75 -1.78 -12.75
CA SER A 115 -18.58 -2.02 -14.18
C SER A 115 -17.12 -1.86 -14.60
N VAL A 116 -16.74 -2.50 -15.71
CA VAL A 116 -15.41 -2.34 -16.29
C VAL A 116 -15.16 -0.87 -16.66
N ASP A 117 -16.15 -0.17 -17.23
CA ASP A 117 -16.02 1.25 -17.61
C ASP A 117 -15.80 2.15 -16.38
N GLN A 118 -16.53 1.92 -15.28
CA GLN A 118 -16.31 2.63 -14.01
C GLN A 118 -14.89 2.40 -13.47
N THR A 119 -14.42 1.16 -13.57
CA THR A 119 -13.08 0.78 -13.13
C THR A 119 -12.00 1.42 -14.00
N ILE A 120 -12.17 1.44 -15.33
CA ILE A 120 -11.28 2.14 -16.26
C ILE A 120 -11.24 3.64 -15.92
N ALA A 121 -12.40 4.26 -15.70
CA ALA A 121 -12.49 5.67 -15.32
C ALA A 121 -11.76 5.96 -14.00
N PHE A 122 -11.92 5.09 -13.00
CA PHE A 122 -11.21 5.19 -11.72
C PHE A 122 -9.69 5.03 -11.90
N MET A 123 -9.25 4.01 -12.64
CA MET A 123 -7.83 3.79 -12.96
C MET A 123 -7.23 4.93 -13.78
N GLY A 124 -8.02 5.65 -14.58
CA GLY A 124 -7.58 6.83 -15.33
C GLY A 124 -7.51 8.11 -14.50
N LYS A 125 -8.15 8.15 -13.32
CA LYS A 125 -8.33 9.36 -12.52
C LYS A 125 -7.08 9.71 -11.72
N ARG A 126 -6.49 10.88 -12.00
CA ARG A 126 -5.48 11.47 -11.11
C ARG A 126 -6.11 11.75 -9.74
N GLY A 127 -5.41 11.39 -8.68
CA GLY A 127 -5.94 11.48 -7.31
C GLY A 127 -6.94 10.38 -6.93
N ALA A 128 -7.06 9.30 -7.70
CA ALA A 128 -7.79 8.11 -7.25
C ALA A 128 -7.21 7.60 -5.92
N ALA A 129 -8.09 7.19 -5.01
CA ALA A 129 -7.72 6.73 -3.69
C ALA A 129 -8.75 5.72 -3.16
N ASN A 130 -8.29 4.76 -2.38
CA ASN A 130 -9.15 3.93 -1.55
C ASN A 130 -9.53 4.73 -0.30
N ARG A 131 -10.82 4.77 0.01
CA ARG A 131 -11.31 5.43 1.22
C ARG A 131 -10.91 4.60 2.45
N GLY A 132 -10.63 5.29 3.55
CA GLY A 132 -10.45 4.64 4.84
C GLY A 132 -11.76 4.01 5.34
N THR A 133 -11.63 2.98 6.14
CA THR A 133 -12.65 2.26 6.90
C THR A 133 -12.16 2.11 8.34
N ASP A 134 -12.92 1.44 9.21
CA ASP A 134 -12.45 1.12 10.56
C ASP A 134 -11.30 0.11 10.59
N THR A 135 -11.12 -0.66 9.51
CA THR A 135 -10.09 -1.69 9.41
C THR A 135 -8.87 -1.26 8.60
N GLN A 136 -9.01 -0.24 7.75
CA GLN A 136 -7.95 0.25 6.88
C GLN A 136 -7.93 1.77 6.81
N VAL A 137 -6.75 2.38 6.88
CA VAL A 137 -6.57 3.79 6.53
C VAL A 137 -6.61 3.96 5.02
N PHE A 138 -6.78 5.21 4.56
CA PHE A 138 -6.83 5.50 3.13
C PHE A 138 -5.52 5.12 2.41
N GLU A 139 -5.62 4.68 1.15
CA GLU A 139 -4.48 4.47 0.25
C GLU A 139 -4.60 5.42 -0.95
N TYR A 140 -3.55 6.16 -1.27
CA TYR A 140 -3.53 7.06 -2.43
C TYR A 140 -2.91 6.36 -3.63
N LEU A 141 -3.69 6.19 -4.70
CA LEU A 141 -3.30 5.45 -5.89
C LEU A 141 -2.88 6.38 -7.03
N SER A 142 -3.61 7.49 -7.24
CA SER A 142 -3.59 8.26 -8.49
C SER A 142 -3.99 7.43 -9.71
N SER A 143 -3.79 7.97 -10.92
CA SER A 143 -4.05 7.20 -12.15
C SER A 143 -3.02 6.08 -12.32
N TRP A 144 -3.38 5.00 -13.02
CA TRP A 144 -2.51 3.86 -13.32
C TRP A 144 -1.14 4.30 -13.85
N SER A 145 -1.14 5.21 -14.83
CA SER A 145 0.09 5.72 -15.42
C SER A 145 0.92 6.50 -14.40
N ALA A 146 0.30 7.39 -13.62
CA ALA A 146 1.00 8.16 -12.58
C ALA A 146 1.55 7.24 -11.46
N HIS A 147 0.79 6.22 -11.09
CA HIS A 147 1.18 5.21 -10.12
C HIS A 147 2.42 4.45 -10.58
N VAL A 148 2.37 3.83 -11.78
CA VAL A 148 3.50 3.10 -12.36
C VAL A 148 4.73 4.00 -12.46
N GLN A 149 4.56 5.20 -13.01
CA GLN A 149 5.64 6.18 -13.16
C GLN A 149 6.29 6.56 -11.83
N SER A 150 5.49 6.75 -10.77
CA SER A 150 6.02 7.07 -9.44
C SER A 150 6.94 6.00 -8.87
N TRP A 151 6.70 4.72 -9.21
CA TRP A 151 7.48 3.59 -8.72
C TRP A 151 8.73 3.30 -9.55
N ILE A 152 8.72 3.59 -10.86
CA ILE A 152 9.82 3.23 -11.77
C ILE A 152 10.79 4.38 -12.09
N MET A 153 10.37 5.64 -11.99
CA MET A 153 11.24 6.78 -12.34
C MET A 153 12.38 6.97 -11.33
N ARG A 154 13.57 7.31 -11.86
CA ARG A 154 14.75 7.78 -11.10
C ARG A 154 15.33 9.05 -11.74
N PRO A 155 15.77 10.06 -10.95
CA PRO A 155 15.64 10.19 -9.51
C PRO A 155 14.22 10.64 -9.10
N LYS A 156 13.79 10.31 -7.88
CA LYS A 156 12.39 10.50 -7.39
C LYS A 156 12.02 11.96 -7.11
N SER A 157 12.14 12.87 -8.07
CA SER A 157 11.63 14.23 -7.95
C SER A 157 10.34 14.39 -8.76
N PHE A 158 9.21 13.99 -8.20
CA PHE A 158 7.90 14.46 -8.66
C PHE A 158 7.17 15.10 -7.49
N VAL A 159 7.16 16.44 -7.47
CA VAL A 159 6.25 17.22 -6.63
C VAL A 159 4.96 17.32 -7.43
N ALA A 160 3.94 16.56 -7.03
CA ALA A 160 2.59 16.83 -7.49
C ALA A 160 2.07 18.05 -6.70
N ARG A 161 1.96 19.19 -7.37
CA ARG A 161 1.23 20.36 -6.87
C ARG A 161 -0.27 20.16 -7.06
#